data_AF-A0A0Q7UC60-F1
#
_entry.id   AF-A0A0Q7UC60-F1
#
_cell.length_a   1.000
_cell.length_b   1.000
_cell.length_c   1.000
_cell.angle_alpha   90.00
_cell.angle_beta   90.00
_cell.angle_gamma   90.00
#
_symmetry.space_group_name_H-M   'P 1'
#
loop_
_entity.id
_entity.type
_entity.pdbx_description
1 polymer ?
#
loop_
_entity_poly.entity_id
_entity_poly.type
_entity_poly.pdbx_seq_one_letter_code
_entity_poly.pdbx_strand_id
1 'polypeptide(L)'
;MSHNATIGTALAALALATMTLAGCTATAAPEAAEQTPKASPAAAATESEPTPTAAPAPDSAEPETCSRMSEVVSYTDDWRWERRQPLRDLGAREFAQGEVTFGDDGAPLTYTVAAGDVEAVIVERLCAYPNVASLNHERYVYPGLVLWLTPNPDTPWVPLHSPVDAQAGFQQIPYQEAITAAGVAVDAGDIETVRAIWNDTLKGMFTDQDVIHAVQQVVDSGDPDALRQLFS
;
A
#
# COMPACT_ATOMS: atom_id res chain seq x y z
N MET A 1 -53.21 26.91 26.53
CA MET A 1 -53.67 27.34 25.19
C MET A 1 -52.88 26.54 24.17
N SER A 2 -53.57 25.62 23.51
CA SER A 2 -53.03 24.65 22.54
C SER A 2 -53.04 25.22 21.13
N HIS A 3 -51.98 25.03 20.36
CA HIS A 3 -51.97 24.95 18.88
C HIS A 3 -50.76 24.07 18.49
N ASN A 4 -50.93 22.77 18.24
CA ASN A 4 -51.26 22.10 16.97
C ASN A 4 -50.22 22.26 15.82
N ALA A 5 -49.41 21.20 15.71
CA ALA A 5 -48.81 20.51 14.56
C ALA A 5 -48.85 21.12 13.13
N THR A 6 -47.75 20.92 12.39
CA THR A 6 -47.82 20.25 11.06
C THR A 6 -46.52 19.51 10.76
N ILE A 7 -46.62 18.19 10.55
CA ILE A 7 -45.58 17.29 10.04
C ILE A 7 -45.74 17.27 8.51
N GLY A 8 -44.67 17.60 7.78
CA GLY A 8 -44.61 17.50 6.33
C GLY A 8 -43.84 16.26 5.90
N THR A 9 -44.56 15.18 5.62
CA THR A 9 -44.06 13.95 5.00
C THR A 9 -43.87 14.18 3.50
N ALA A 10 -42.67 13.93 2.96
CA ALA A 10 -42.46 13.85 1.51
C ALA A 10 -41.71 12.56 1.16
N LEU A 11 -42.50 11.58 0.70
CA LEU A 11 -42.06 10.40 -0.03
C LEU A 11 -41.78 10.77 -1.49
N ALA A 12 -40.64 10.35 -2.04
CA ALA A 12 -40.45 10.04 -3.46
C ALA A 12 -39.16 9.21 -3.58
N ALA A 13 -39.24 7.90 -3.76
CA ALA A 13 -39.48 7.18 -5.02
C ALA A 13 -38.16 6.51 -5.47
N LEU A 14 -38.04 5.24 -5.09
CA LEU A 14 -37.00 4.30 -5.47
C LEU A 14 -37.08 4.04 -6.99
N ALA A 15 -36.00 4.31 -7.73
CA ALA A 15 -35.85 3.84 -9.11
C ALA A 15 -34.86 2.65 -9.11
N LEU A 16 -35.40 1.43 -9.17
CA LEU A 16 -34.60 0.24 -9.47
C LEU A 16 -34.26 0.22 -10.97
N ALA A 17 -32.98 0.36 -11.29
CA ALA A 17 -32.46 0.02 -12.61
C ALA A 17 -32.03 -1.45 -12.62
N THR A 18 -32.85 -2.31 -13.22
CA THR A 18 -32.49 -3.70 -13.52
C THR A 18 -31.61 -3.73 -14.77
N MET A 19 -30.29 -3.91 -14.62
CA MET A 19 -29.42 -4.28 -15.72
C MET A 19 -29.47 -5.79 -15.94
N THR A 20 -30.12 -6.22 -17.02
CA THR A 20 -30.04 -7.59 -17.54
C THR A 20 -28.73 -7.75 -18.33
N LEU A 21 -27.71 -8.39 -17.75
CA LEU A 21 -26.55 -8.85 -18.49
C LEU A 21 -26.91 -10.17 -19.20
N ALA A 22 -27.26 -10.05 -20.48
CA ALA A 22 -27.37 -11.18 -21.39
C ALA A 22 -25.99 -11.49 -21.99
N GLY A 23 -25.67 -12.79 -22.10
CA GLY A 23 -24.79 -13.28 -23.16
C GLY A 23 -23.46 -13.88 -22.74
N CYS A 24 -23.49 -15.07 -22.15
CA CYS A 24 -22.42 -16.04 -22.29
C CYS A 24 -22.30 -16.47 -23.77
N THR A 25 -21.14 -16.26 -24.39
CA THR A 25 -20.69 -17.13 -25.48
C THR A 25 -19.23 -17.46 -25.28
N ALA A 26 -18.98 -18.56 -24.58
CA ALA A 26 -17.71 -19.27 -24.63
C ALA A 26 -17.55 -19.81 -26.06
N THR A 27 -16.68 -19.20 -26.85
CA THR A 27 -16.22 -19.78 -28.10
C THR A 27 -15.09 -20.74 -27.76
N ALA A 28 -15.41 -22.04 -27.78
CA ALA A 28 -14.42 -23.09 -27.88
C ALA A 28 -13.78 -23.00 -29.28
N ALA A 29 -12.47 -22.78 -29.32
CA ALA A 29 -11.67 -22.98 -30.52
C ALA A 29 -11.01 -24.37 -30.49
N PRO A 30 -10.83 -25.02 -31.64
CA PRO A 30 -10.62 -26.46 -31.73
C PRO A 30 -9.16 -26.86 -31.49
N GLU A 31 -8.98 -28.06 -30.92
CA GLU A 31 -7.77 -28.87 -31.06
C GLU A 31 -7.37 -28.96 -32.54
N ALA A 32 -6.19 -28.43 -32.87
CA ALA A 32 -5.53 -28.64 -34.14
C ALA A 32 -4.20 -29.36 -33.90
N ALA A 33 -4.29 -30.69 -33.99
CA ALA A 33 -3.30 -31.63 -34.49
C ALA A 33 -1.81 -31.34 -34.23
N GLU A 34 -1.24 -32.16 -33.35
CA GLU A 34 0.18 -32.52 -33.33
C GLU A 34 0.66 -32.90 -34.74
N GLN A 35 1.49 -32.06 -35.35
CA GLN A 35 2.30 -32.44 -36.49
C GLN A 35 3.64 -32.95 -35.98
N THR A 36 3.78 -34.28 -36.01
CA THR A 36 5.05 -34.98 -35.81
C THR A 36 6.02 -34.59 -36.95
N PRO A 37 7.21 -34.03 -36.67
CA PRO A 37 8.23 -33.88 -37.69
C PRO A 37 8.84 -35.25 -38.02
N LYS A 38 8.65 -35.66 -39.27
CA LYS A 38 9.22 -36.83 -39.92
C LYS A 38 10.76 -36.77 -39.90
N ALA A 39 11.39 -37.79 -39.35
CA ALA A 39 12.83 -38.00 -39.41
C ALA A 39 13.33 -38.34 -40.83
N SER A 40 14.45 -37.73 -41.24
CA SER A 40 15.29 -38.14 -42.38
C SER A 40 16.68 -37.50 -42.28
N PRO A 41 17.71 -38.07 -42.94
CA PRO A 41 18.77 -38.79 -42.23
C PRO A 41 20.07 -38.01 -42.01
N ALA A 42 20.91 -38.58 -41.14
CA ALA A 42 22.27 -38.16 -40.84
C ALA A 42 23.21 -38.27 -42.06
N ALA A 43 24.04 -37.23 -42.25
CA ALA A 43 25.48 -37.35 -42.52
C ALA A 43 26.12 -35.95 -42.68
N ALA A 44 27.07 -35.62 -41.80
CA ALA A 44 28.39 -35.06 -42.09
C ALA A 44 28.93 -34.30 -40.87
N ALA A 45 29.96 -34.86 -40.24
CA ALA A 45 30.76 -34.20 -39.23
C ALA A 45 31.44 -32.97 -39.86
N THR A 46 31.19 -31.80 -39.28
CA THR A 46 31.92 -30.57 -39.61
C THR A 46 32.70 -30.16 -38.35
N GLU A 47 34.01 -30.39 -38.44
CA GLU A 47 35.11 -29.57 -37.95
C GLU A 47 34.80 -28.56 -36.82
N SER A 48 35.34 -28.85 -35.64
CA SER A 48 35.28 -27.98 -34.45
C SER A 48 36.07 -26.69 -34.67
N GLU A 49 35.36 -25.58 -34.83
CA GLU A 49 35.92 -24.24 -34.70
C GLU A 49 36.10 -23.90 -33.20
N PRO A 50 37.21 -23.29 -32.76
CA PRO A 50 37.42 -22.98 -31.36
C PRO A 50 36.44 -21.91 -30.90
N THR A 51 35.58 -22.27 -29.95
CA THR A 51 34.68 -21.35 -29.25
C THR A 51 35.46 -20.15 -28.72
N PRO A 52 35.05 -18.90 -28.99
CA PRO A 52 35.67 -17.75 -28.37
C PRO A 52 35.51 -17.87 -26.85
N THR A 53 36.64 -17.76 -26.15
CA THR A 53 36.70 -17.64 -24.70
C THR A 53 35.69 -16.58 -24.25
N ALA A 54 34.66 -17.03 -23.53
CA ALA A 54 33.75 -16.13 -22.86
C ALA A 54 34.58 -15.17 -21.99
N ALA A 55 34.43 -13.86 -22.24
CA ALA A 55 34.90 -12.85 -21.32
C ALA A 55 34.35 -13.19 -19.91
N PRO A 56 35.13 -12.99 -18.84
CA PRO A 56 34.62 -13.19 -17.50
C PRO A 56 33.33 -12.37 -17.37
N ALA A 57 32.24 -13.04 -16.99
CA ALA A 57 31.04 -12.35 -16.54
C ALA A 57 31.48 -11.31 -15.49
N PRO A 58 30.93 -10.08 -15.50
CA PRO A 58 31.18 -9.15 -14.42
C PRO A 58 30.92 -9.90 -13.11
N ASP A 59 31.85 -9.75 -12.16
CA ASP A 59 31.72 -10.30 -10.81
C ASP A 59 30.26 -10.12 -10.40
N SER A 60 29.58 -11.26 -10.19
CA SER A 60 28.28 -11.27 -9.56
C SER A 60 28.50 -10.53 -8.26
N ALA A 61 28.07 -9.27 -8.18
CA ALA A 61 28.09 -8.51 -6.96
C ALA A 61 27.50 -9.44 -5.91
N GLU A 62 28.30 -9.79 -4.89
CA GLU A 62 27.77 -10.55 -3.77
C GLU A 62 26.46 -9.88 -3.36
N PRO A 63 25.38 -10.64 -3.09
CA PRO A 63 24.12 -10.02 -2.70
C PRO A 63 24.42 -9.13 -1.51
N GLU A 64 24.34 -7.81 -1.73
CA GLU A 64 24.66 -6.83 -0.71
C GLU A 64 23.69 -7.06 0.43
N THR A 65 24.14 -7.71 1.50
CA THR A 65 23.26 -8.02 2.62
C THR A 65 23.00 -6.73 3.41
N CYS A 66 21.78 -6.60 3.94
CA CYS A 66 21.46 -5.51 4.83
C CYS A 66 22.16 -5.74 6.17
N SER A 67 23.29 -5.08 6.40
CA SER A 67 24.05 -5.21 7.66
C SER A 67 23.23 -4.71 8.87
N ARG A 68 22.28 -3.79 8.64
CA ARG A 68 21.23 -3.34 9.57
C ARG A 68 19.98 -2.98 8.77
N MET A 69 18.82 -3.33 9.33
CA MET A 69 17.54 -2.93 8.77
C MET A 69 17.18 -1.51 9.20
N SER A 70 16.54 -0.78 8.29
CA SER A 70 15.96 0.53 8.53
C SER A 70 14.61 0.37 9.22
N GLU A 71 14.61 0.68 10.52
CA GLU A 71 13.44 0.60 11.39
C GLU A 71 12.75 1.96 11.50
N VAL A 72 11.41 1.91 11.52
CA VAL A 72 10.60 3.04 11.99
C VAL A 72 10.24 2.77 13.43
N VAL A 73 10.64 3.69 14.32
CA VAL A 73 10.37 3.59 15.75
C VAL A 73 9.32 4.61 16.14
N SER A 74 8.36 4.16 16.95
CA SER A 74 7.43 5.01 17.67
C SER A 74 7.86 5.11 19.13
N TYR A 75 7.75 6.29 19.75
CA TYR A 75 7.96 6.43 21.18
C TYR A 75 6.65 6.19 21.92
N THR A 76 6.69 5.45 23.04
CA THR A 76 5.47 5.08 23.79
C THR A 76 4.67 6.26 24.31
N ASP A 77 5.29 7.43 24.38
CA ASP A 77 4.73 8.66 24.93
C ASP A 77 4.60 9.76 23.86
N ASP A 78 4.76 9.43 22.56
CA ASP A 78 4.70 10.39 21.46
C ASP A 78 4.04 9.78 20.21
N TRP A 79 3.33 10.61 19.44
CA TRP A 79 2.73 10.24 18.15
C TRP A 79 3.74 10.22 17.00
N ARG A 80 4.99 10.61 17.26
CA ARG A 80 6.06 10.72 16.27
C ARG A 80 6.64 9.36 15.92
N TRP A 81 6.79 9.16 14.61
CA TRP A 81 7.43 8.00 14.02
C TRP A 81 8.68 8.49 13.31
N GLU A 82 9.84 7.94 13.68
CA GLU A 82 11.09 8.30 13.02
C GLU A 82 11.78 7.07 12.44
N ARG A 83 12.38 7.24 11.27
CA ARG A 83 13.21 6.21 10.65
C ARG A 83 14.64 6.30 11.18
N ARG A 84 15.14 5.23 11.81
CA ARG A 84 16.43 5.23 12.52
C ARG A 84 17.66 4.93 11.65
N GLN A 85 17.52 4.56 10.38
CA GLN A 85 18.62 4.34 9.42
C GLN A 85 18.15 4.67 7.99
N PRO A 86 19.02 5.05 7.04
CA PRO A 86 18.59 5.23 5.66
C PRO A 86 18.11 3.92 5.04
N LEU A 87 17.08 3.99 4.19
CA LEU A 87 16.67 2.89 3.33
C LEU A 87 17.69 2.67 2.21
N ARG A 88 17.78 1.45 1.69
CA ARG A 88 18.67 1.10 0.58
C ARG A 88 17.93 0.16 -0.35
N ASP A 89 17.83 0.51 -1.63
CA ASP A 89 17.34 -0.44 -2.63
C ASP A 89 18.49 -1.31 -3.14
N LEU A 90 18.44 -2.60 -2.81
CA LEU A 90 19.39 -3.61 -3.27
C LEU A 90 19.06 -4.15 -4.67
N GLY A 91 18.09 -3.55 -5.35
CA GLY A 91 17.66 -3.89 -6.70
C GLY A 91 16.54 -4.93 -6.75
N ALA A 92 15.82 -4.90 -7.86
CA ALA A 92 14.71 -5.81 -8.14
C ALA A 92 15.14 -7.28 -8.09
N ARG A 93 14.26 -8.12 -7.54
CA ARG A 93 14.51 -9.56 -7.35
C ARG A 93 13.20 -10.34 -7.42
N GLU A 94 13.31 -11.67 -7.52
CA GLU A 94 12.14 -12.56 -7.46
C GLU A 94 11.29 -12.21 -6.23
N PHE A 95 9.98 -12.03 -6.43
CA PHE A 95 9.02 -11.59 -5.41
C PHE A 95 9.23 -10.17 -4.82
N ALA A 96 10.05 -9.33 -5.46
CA ALA A 96 10.11 -7.90 -5.19
C ALA A 96 10.53 -7.12 -6.45
N GLN A 97 9.66 -7.16 -7.47
CA GLN A 97 9.83 -6.55 -8.79
C GLN A 97 9.21 -5.16 -8.90
N GLY A 98 8.48 -4.71 -7.87
CA GLY A 98 7.88 -3.39 -7.80
C GLY A 98 8.83 -2.22 -8.07
N GLU A 99 8.23 -1.12 -8.50
CA GLU A 99 8.94 0.11 -8.85
C GLU A 99 9.29 0.89 -7.58
N VAL A 100 10.54 1.37 -7.49
CA VAL A 100 11.00 2.24 -6.39
C VAL A 100 11.16 3.66 -6.92
N THR A 101 10.58 4.62 -6.21
CA THR A 101 10.91 6.03 -6.40
C THR A 101 11.95 6.46 -5.37
N PHE A 102 12.71 7.50 -5.72
CA PHE A 102 13.79 8.01 -4.87
C PHE A 102 13.56 9.49 -4.59
N GLY A 103 13.87 9.90 -3.36
CA GLY A 103 13.94 11.31 -2.98
C GLY A 103 15.19 11.99 -3.52
N ASP A 104 15.31 13.30 -3.27
CA ASP A 104 16.44 14.13 -3.72
C ASP A 104 17.79 13.70 -3.10
N ASP A 105 17.76 13.04 -1.94
CA ASP A 105 18.93 12.48 -1.26
C ASP A 105 19.32 11.08 -1.78
N GLY A 106 18.58 10.55 -2.74
CA GLY A 106 18.76 9.21 -3.31
C GLY A 106 18.23 8.08 -2.42
N ALA A 107 17.52 8.39 -1.32
CA ALA A 107 16.87 7.37 -0.50
C ALA A 107 15.57 6.89 -1.15
N PRO A 108 15.23 5.58 -1.04
CA PRO A 108 13.91 5.08 -1.42
C PRO A 108 12.78 5.84 -0.71
N LEU A 109 11.84 6.36 -1.50
CA LEU A 109 10.70 7.16 -1.03
C LEU A 109 9.41 6.35 -1.06
N THR A 110 9.07 5.76 -2.22
CA THR A 110 7.92 4.87 -2.37
C THR A 110 8.29 3.56 -3.06
N TYR A 111 7.46 2.53 -2.84
CA TYR A 111 7.51 1.26 -3.55
C TYR A 111 6.13 0.93 -4.11
N THR A 112 5.98 0.83 -5.43
CA THR A 112 4.74 0.37 -6.07
C THR A 112 4.78 -1.14 -6.23
N VAL A 113 3.92 -1.84 -5.51
CA VAL A 113 3.88 -3.30 -5.44
C VAL A 113 3.53 -3.91 -6.81
N ALA A 114 4.37 -4.78 -7.34
CA ALA A 114 4.11 -5.52 -8.57
C ALA A 114 3.33 -6.82 -8.30
N ALA A 115 2.78 -7.41 -9.36
CA ALA A 115 2.14 -8.72 -9.29
C ALA A 115 3.15 -9.81 -8.88
N GLY A 116 2.82 -10.55 -7.83
CA GLY A 116 3.67 -11.62 -7.30
C GLY A 116 4.69 -11.14 -6.26
N ASP A 117 4.73 -9.85 -5.92
CA ASP A 117 5.57 -9.38 -4.83
C ASP A 117 5.11 -9.93 -3.47
N VAL A 118 6.09 -10.15 -2.58
CA VAL A 118 5.88 -10.65 -1.23
C VAL A 118 6.53 -9.67 -0.26
N GLU A 119 5.77 -9.19 0.73
CA GLU A 119 6.21 -8.14 1.67
C GLU A 119 7.57 -8.45 2.31
N ALA A 120 7.79 -9.69 2.76
CA ALA A 120 9.05 -10.11 3.35
C ALA A 120 10.25 -9.91 2.41
N VAL A 121 10.07 -10.10 1.10
CA VAL A 121 11.13 -9.94 0.09
C VAL A 121 11.26 -8.47 -0.34
N ILE A 122 10.16 -7.71 -0.34
CA ILE A 122 10.18 -6.25 -0.52
C ILE A 122 11.06 -5.62 0.57
N VAL A 123 10.83 -5.94 1.85
CA VAL A 123 11.60 -5.34 2.95
C VAL A 123 13.06 -5.76 2.96
N GLU A 124 13.37 -6.99 2.55
CA GLU A 124 14.76 -7.43 2.34
C GLU A 124 15.43 -6.65 1.21
N ARG A 125 14.73 -6.43 0.09
CA ARG A 125 15.23 -5.60 -1.02
C ARG A 125 15.50 -4.17 -0.57
N LEU A 126 14.62 -3.59 0.23
CA LEU A 126 14.69 -2.18 0.66
C LEU A 126 15.53 -1.96 1.93
N CYS A 127 16.11 -3.02 2.49
CA CYS A 127 16.72 -3.00 3.81
C CYS A 127 15.82 -2.35 4.88
N ALA A 128 14.53 -2.67 4.86
CA ALA A 128 13.54 -2.15 5.79
C ALA A 128 13.22 -3.17 6.88
N TYR A 129 12.83 -2.69 8.06
CA TYR A 129 12.23 -3.54 9.09
C TYR A 129 10.87 -4.08 8.58
N PRO A 130 10.47 -5.32 8.94
CA PRO A 130 9.20 -5.91 8.50
C PRO A 130 7.97 -5.08 8.90
N ASN A 131 6.85 -5.30 8.22
CA ASN A 131 5.53 -4.64 8.39
C ASN A 131 5.39 -3.28 7.68
N VAL A 132 5.92 -3.15 6.45
CA VAL A 132 5.74 -1.94 5.62
C VAL A 132 4.29 -1.74 5.19
N ALA A 133 3.48 -2.80 5.09
CA ALA A 133 2.05 -2.66 4.84
C ALA A 133 1.36 -1.91 6.00
N SER A 134 1.65 -2.32 7.24
CA SER A 134 1.06 -1.68 8.44
C SER A 134 1.44 -0.21 8.57
N LEU A 135 2.62 0.20 8.07
CA LEU A 135 3.03 1.62 8.04
C LEU A 135 2.13 2.47 7.14
N ASN A 136 1.50 1.85 6.14
CA ASN A 136 0.63 2.44 5.14
C ASN A 136 -0.83 2.09 5.39
N HIS A 137 -1.20 1.85 6.65
CA HIS A 137 -2.57 1.48 7.07
C HIS A 137 -3.14 0.25 6.36
N GLU A 138 -2.28 -0.59 5.80
CA GLU A 138 -2.65 -1.79 5.06
C GLU A 138 -2.36 -3.05 5.86
N ARG A 139 -3.17 -4.08 5.64
CA ARG A 139 -2.96 -5.40 6.27
C ARG A 139 -2.05 -6.29 5.45
N TYR A 140 -2.07 -6.10 4.13
CA TYR A 140 -1.39 -6.94 3.17
C TYR A 140 -0.94 -6.07 2.01
N VAL A 141 0.19 -6.43 1.41
CA VAL A 141 0.58 -5.89 0.11
C VAL A 141 -0.24 -6.53 -0.99
N TYR A 142 -0.64 -5.72 -1.98
CA TYR A 142 -1.33 -6.19 -3.18
C TYR A 142 -0.86 -5.41 -4.41
N PRO A 143 -0.98 -5.98 -5.62
CA PRO A 143 -0.45 -5.33 -6.82
C PRO A 143 -1.09 -3.95 -7.05
N GLY A 144 -0.25 -2.96 -7.32
CA GLY A 144 -0.64 -1.56 -7.51
C GLY A 144 -0.66 -0.71 -6.23
N LEU A 145 -0.55 -1.32 -5.04
CA LEU A 145 -0.40 -0.57 -3.79
C LEU A 145 0.90 0.24 -3.82
N VAL A 146 0.83 1.52 -3.45
CA VAL A 146 2.00 2.39 -3.29
C VAL A 146 2.36 2.47 -1.82
N LEU A 147 3.45 1.83 -1.43
CA LEU A 147 3.99 1.89 -0.07
C LEU A 147 4.86 3.13 0.08
N TRP A 148 4.53 3.99 1.02
CA TRP A 148 5.35 5.10 1.50
C TRP A 148 6.33 4.59 2.55
N LEU A 149 7.60 4.91 2.31
CA LEU A 149 8.70 4.32 3.06
C LEU A 149 9.33 5.32 4.03
N THR A 150 9.16 6.62 3.86
CA THR A 150 9.83 7.62 4.71
C THR A 150 8.80 8.50 5.41
N PRO A 151 8.28 8.09 6.59
CA PRO A 151 7.36 8.93 7.33
C PRO A 151 8.07 10.23 7.75
N ASN A 152 7.35 11.34 7.64
CA ASN A 152 7.75 12.64 8.15
C ASN A 152 7.62 12.63 9.69
N PRO A 153 8.72 12.79 10.45
CA PRO A 153 8.69 12.76 11.91
C PRO A 153 7.91 13.91 12.54
N ASP A 154 7.66 14.99 11.79
CA ASP A 154 6.87 16.13 12.25
C ASP A 154 5.36 15.96 12.00
N THR A 155 4.96 14.88 11.32
CA THR A 155 3.54 14.56 11.04
C THR A 155 3.07 13.39 11.93
N PRO A 156 1.93 13.53 12.64
CA PRO A 156 1.35 12.43 13.41
C PRO A 156 1.00 11.23 12.54
N TRP A 157 1.13 10.06 13.14
CA TRP A 157 0.66 8.81 12.56
C TRP A 157 -0.47 8.25 13.42
N VAL A 158 -1.61 7.93 12.80
CA VAL A 158 -2.76 7.35 13.48
C VAL A 158 -2.74 5.84 13.31
N PRO A 159 -2.69 5.02 14.37
CA PRO A 159 -2.54 3.59 14.17
C PRO A 159 -3.75 2.93 13.53
N LEU A 160 -3.53 1.98 12.62
CA LEU A 160 -4.63 1.22 11.99
C LEU A 160 -5.51 0.49 13.02
N HIS A 161 -4.93 -0.03 14.10
CA HIS A 161 -5.65 -0.97 14.96
C HIS A 161 -6.41 -0.34 16.12
N SER A 162 -5.91 0.74 16.70
CA SER A 162 -6.56 1.49 17.76
C SER A 162 -5.79 2.78 18.03
N PRO A 163 -6.43 3.80 18.62
CA PRO A 163 -5.71 4.93 19.22
C PRO A 163 -4.62 4.44 20.19
N VAL A 164 -3.54 5.23 20.31
CA VAL A 164 -2.41 4.91 21.22
C VAL A 164 -2.84 4.88 22.69
N ASP A 165 -3.91 5.60 23.02
CA ASP A 165 -4.49 5.77 24.33
C ASP A 165 -5.79 4.97 24.52
N ALA A 166 -6.07 4.03 23.62
CA ALA A 166 -7.25 3.19 23.67
C ALA A 166 -7.31 2.38 24.97
N GLN A 167 -8.44 2.47 25.68
CA GLN A 167 -8.68 1.72 26.91
C GLN A 167 -9.14 0.29 26.64
N ALA A 168 -9.07 -0.57 27.67
CA ALA A 168 -9.63 -1.91 27.60
C ALA A 168 -11.13 -1.87 27.21
N GLY A 169 -11.52 -2.69 26.24
CA GLY A 169 -12.88 -2.70 25.69
C GLY A 169 -13.14 -1.72 24.54
N PHE A 170 -12.08 -1.08 24.00
CA PHE A 170 -12.17 -0.23 22.81
C PHE A 170 -12.86 -0.94 21.64
N GLN A 171 -13.77 -0.23 20.97
CA GLN A 171 -14.51 -0.71 19.81
C GLN A 171 -13.62 -0.62 18.56
N GLN A 172 -12.83 -1.67 18.33
CA GLN A 172 -11.85 -1.70 17.24
C GLN A 172 -12.47 -1.66 15.83
N ILE A 173 -13.62 -2.31 15.63
CA ILE A 173 -14.23 -2.43 14.29
C ILE A 173 -14.66 -1.05 13.74
N PRO A 174 -15.47 -0.24 14.45
CA PRO A 174 -15.85 1.09 13.97
C PRO A 174 -14.66 2.01 13.70
N TYR A 175 -13.60 1.89 14.50
CA TYR A 175 -12.38 2.65 14.31
C TYR A 175 -11.66 2.27 13.01
N GLN A 176 -11.47 0.98 12.75
CA GLN A 176 -10.82 0.51 11.52
C GLN A 176 -11.62 0.83 10.27
N GLU A 177 -12.95 0.74 10.33
CA GLU A 177 -13.82 1.17 9.24
C GLU A 177 -13.64 2.66 8.93
N ALA A 178 -13.55 3.51 9.96
CA ALA A 178 -13.33 4.93 9.80
C ALA A 178 -11.92 5.28 9.28
N ILE A 179 -10.87 4.60 9.75
CA ILE A 179 -9.50 4.78 9.22
C ILE A 179 -9.44 4.36 7.75
N THR A 180 -10.01 3.21 7.40
CA THR A 180 -10.04 2.73 6.01
C THR A 180 -10.79 3.70 5.11
N ALA A 181 -11.94 4.20 5.57
CA ALA A 181 -12.72 5.19 4.83
C ALA A 181 -11.97 6.53 4.66
N ALA A 182 -11.23 6.98 5.68
CA ALA A 182 -10.38 8.16 5.59
C ALA A 182 -9.26 7.96 4.57
N GLY A 183 -8.56 6.81 4.59
CA GLY A 183 -7.52 6.48 3.61
C GLY A 183 -8.04 6.52 2.16
N VAL A 184 -9.20 5.89 1.90
CA VAL A 184 -9.86 5.95 0.58
C VAL A 184 -10.17 7.39 0.16
N ALA A 185 -10.62 8.24 1.09
CA ALA A 185 -10.89 9.64 0.80
C ALA A 185 -9.61 10.44 0.52
N VAL A 186 -8.52 10.17 1.24
CA VAL A 186 -7.19 10.77 0.98
C VAL A 186 -6.70 10.40 -0.41
N ASP A 187 -6.77 9.13 -0.79
CA ASP A 187 -6.33 8.67 -2.11
C ASP A 187 -7.18 9.23 -3.26
N ALA A 188 -8.46 9.51 -3.00
CA ALA A 188 -9.33 10.21 -3.93
C ALA A 188 -9.12 11.74 -3.97
N GLY A 189 -8.33 12.30 -3.05
CA GLY A 189 -8.16 13.74 -2.87
C GLY A 189 -9.41 14.44 -2.29
N ASP A 190 -10.31 13.70 -1.65
CA ASP A 190 -11.54 14.22 -1.04
C ASP A 190 -11.31 14.68 0.40
N ILE A 191 -10.66 15.84 0.52
CA ILE A 191 -10.26 16.43 1.80
C ILE A 191 -11.47 16.74 2.71
N GLU A 192 -12.63 17.08 2.12
CA GLU A 192 -13.83 17.37 2.90
C GLU A 192 -14.39 16.10 3.55
N THR A 193 -14.38 14.97 2.83
CA THR A 193 -14.74 13.67 3.42
C THR A 193 -13.76 13.27 4.52
N VAL A 194 -12.44 13.50 4.34
CA VAL A 194 -11.44 13.25 5.41
C VAL A 194 -11.75 14.09 6.65
N ARG A 195 -12.05 15.38 6.49
CA ARG A 195 -12.44 16.28 7.58
C ARG A 195 -13.70 15.81 8.29
N ALA A 196 -14.71 15.36 7.55
CA ALA A 196 -15.95 14.85 8.13
C ALA A 196 -15.71 13.57 8.94
N ILE A 197 -14.98 12.59 8.37
CA ILE A 197 -14.66 11.34 9.07
C ILE A 197 -13.86 11.61 10.35
N TRP A 198 -12.86 12.50 10.28
CA TRP A 198 -12.11 12.91 11.47
C TRP A 198 -13.01 13.53 12.53
N ASN A 199 -13.74 14.59 12.20
CA ASN A 199 -14.49 15.38 13.19
C ASN A 199 -15.69 14.64 13.76
N ASP A 200 -16.41 13.87 12.92
CA ASP A 200 -17.68 13.26 13.30
C ASP A 200 -17.51 11.86 13.88
N THR A 201 -16.40 11.17 13.57
CA THR A 201 -16.18 9.77 13.95
C THR A 201 -14.88 9.58 14.73
N LEU A 202 -13.72 9.77 14.09
CA LEU A 202 -12.43 9.36 14.66
C LEU A 202 -12.02 10.18 15.88
N LYS A 203 -12.17 11.50 15.84
CA LYS A 203 -11.70 12.42 16.89
C LYS A 203 -12.24 12.06 18.28
N GLY A 204 -13.51 11.66 18.35
CA GLY A 204 -14.16 11.26 19.61
C GLY A 204 -13.69 9.91 20.16
N MET A 205 -12.88 9.16 19.40
CA MET A 205 -12.31 7.88 19.81
C MET A 205 -10.95 8.02 20.51
N PHE A 206 -10.33 9.20 20.44
CA PHE A 206 -9.12 9.57 21.16
C PHE A 206 -9.49 10.28 22.47
N THR A 207 -8.63 10.14 23.48
CA THR A 207 -8.75 10.80 24.79
C THR A 207 -7.61 11.80 25.05
N ASP A 208 -6.43 11.54 24.48
CA ASP A 208 -5.26 12.41 24.53
C ASP A 208 -5.49 13.67 23.69
N GLN A 209 -5.50 14.82 24.35
CA GLN A 209 -5.77 16.12 23.72
C GLN A 209 -4.60 16.60 22.86
N ASP A 210 -3.37 16.23 23.18
CA ASP A 210 -2.19 16.64 22.41
C ASP A 210 -2.16 15.89 21.08
N VAL A 211 -2.52 14.60 21.09
CA VAL A 211 -2.71 13.80 19.86
C VAL A 211 -3.86 14.38 19.03
N ILE A 212 -5.02 14.65 19.64
CA ILE A 212 -6.17 15.24 18.93
C ILE A 212 -5.79 16.57 18.27
N HIS A 213 -5.05 17.44 18.97
CA HIS A 213 -4.62 18.72 18.43
C HIS A 213 -3.67 18.53 17.24
N ALA A 214 -2.65 17.69 17.38
CA ALA A 214 -1.68 17.43 16.33
C ALA A 214 -2.35 16.87 15.07
N VAL A 215 -3.24 15.89 15.23
CA VAL A 215 -3.99 15.30 14.11
C VAL A 215 -4.94 16.33 13.48
N GLN A 216 -5.64 17.12 14.29
CA GLN A 216 -6.52 18.18 13.79
C GLN A 216 -5.75 19.19 12.94
N GLN A 217 -4.53 19.58 13.36
CA GLN A 217 -3.72 20.53 12.60
C GLN A 217 -3.39 20.04 11.19
N VAL A 218 -3.13 18.73 11.03
CA VAL A 218 -2.91 18.10 9.72
C VAL A 218 -4.20 18.04 8.91
N VAL A 219 -5.30 17.63 9.53
CA VAL A 219 -6.63 17.60 8.88
C VAL A 219 -7.07 18.99 8.41
N ASP A 220 -6.77 20.02 9.17
CA ASP A 220 -7.10 21.40 8.84
C ASP A 220 -6.20 21.94 7.72
N SER A 221 -4.91 21.56 7.69
CA SER A 221 -3.97 21.99 6.64
C SER A 221 -4.41 21.51 5.26
N GLY A 222 -5.02 20.33 5.18
CA GLY A 222 -5.44 19.73 3.91
C GLY A 222 -4.27 19.29 3.03
N ASP A 223 -3.05 19.20 3.59
CA ASP A 223 -1.86 18.77 2.86
C ASP A 223 -1.97 17.29 2.47
N PRO A 224 -2.01 16.96 1.16
CA PRO A 224 -2.19 15.58 0.71
C PRO A 224 -1.14 14.60 1.22
N ASP A 225 0.12 15.02 1.32
CA ASP A 225 1.20 14.13 1.73
C ASP A 225 1.13 13.84 3.24
N ALA A 226 0.83 14.88 4.03
CA ALA A 226 0.64 14.73 5.47
C ALA A 226 -0.63 13.91 5.79
N LEU A 227 -1.72 14.12 5.05
CA LEU A 227 -2.95 13.35 5.21
C LEU A 227 -2.78 11.89 4.80
N ARG A 228 -1.95 11.62 3.80
CA ARG A 228 -1.60 10.26 3.43
C ARG A 228 -0.91 9.56 4.58
N GLN A 229 0.20 10.10 5.08
CA GLN A 229 0.86 9.52 6.26
C GLN A 229 -0.09 9.31 7.46
N LEU A 230 -1.10 10.17 7.61
CA LEU A 230 -2.05 10.07 8.70
C LEU A 230 -3.02 8.87 8.55
N PHE A 231 -3.45 8.52 7.33
CA PHE A 231 -4.58 7.61 7.10
C PHE A 231 -4.39 6.55 6.00
N SER A 232 -3.31 6.59 5.23
CA SER A 232 -3.10 5.82 4.00
C SER A 232 -1.65 5.41 3.76
#